data_AF-A0A6G0HGL5-F1
#
_entry.id   AF-A0A6G0HGL5-F1
#
_cell.length_a   1.000
_cell.length_b   1.000
_cell.length_c   1.000
_cell.angle_alpha   90.00
_cell.angle_beta   90.00
_cell.angle_gamma   90.00
#
_symmetry.space_group_name_H-M   'P 1'
#
loop_
_entity.id
_entity.type
_entity.pdbx_description
1 polymer ?
#
loop_
_entity_poly.entity_id
_entity_poly.type
_entity_poly.pdbx_seq_one_letter_code
_entity_poly.pdbx_strand_id
1 'polypeptide(L)'
;MDTMNSPMNSTEPAAASASGCESPIETDSQKQLRQFVTMLTLRLLHKCNTLQSRTKEQWVAHMKTLVSQTMEGLTVKGNFCPDGKDINKVCKAVQKDLQKRYGSKGLLQTVILLEDAAVDADIAQCLQTHTRAFIAEQAKKRSSRSRWNVFEACLGVVAVIAYLVLFALFA
;
A
#
# COMPACT_ATOMS: atom_id res chain seq x y z
N MET A 1 -79.84 -4.31 -5.41
CA MET A 1 -80.14 -4.94 -4.11
C MET A 1 -79.20 -6.12 -4.01
N ASP A 2 -78.16 -6.15 -3.18
CA ASP A 2 -77.87 -5.35 -2.00
C ASP A 2 -76.36 -5.09 -1.82
N THR A 3 -76.14 -3.93 -1.20
CA THR A 3 -74.95 -3.32 -0.63
C THR A 3 -74.54 -4.02 0.66
N MET A 4 -73.23 -4.16 0.94
CA MET A 4 -72.56 -3.64 2.16
C MET A 4 -71.13 -4.21 2.38
N ASN A 5 -70.15 -3.31 2.22
CA ASN A 5 -69.14 -2.83 3.19
C ASN A 5 -68.10 -3.77 3.86
N SER A 6 -66.81 -3.61 3.45
CA SER A 6 -65.58 -3.19 4.20
C SER A 6 -65.17 -3.84 5.55
N PRO A 7 -63.88 -3.82 6.01
CA PRO A 7 -62.83 -2.80 5.72
C PRO A 7 -61.35 -3.28 5.53
N MET A 8 -60.60 -2.46 4.78
CA MET A 8 -59.33 -1.80 5.16
C MET A 8 -58.14 -2.62 5.69
N ASN A 9 -57.06 -2.67 4.89
CA ASN A 9 -55.72 -2.33 5.38
C ASN A 9 -54.86 -1.83 4.20
N SER A 10 -54.61 -0.53 4.17
CA SER A 10 -53.62 0.11 3.32
C SER A 10 -52.22 -0.19 3.85
N THR A 11 -51.30 -0.58 2.98
CA THR A 11 -49.87 -0.29 3.20
C THR A 11 -49.25 0.05 1.85
N GLU A 12 -49.13 1.34 1.59
CA GLU A 12 -48.30 1.91 0.54
C GLU A 12 -46.81 1.68 0.85
N PRO A 13 -45.93 1.75 -0.17
CA PRO A 13 -44.53 1.42 -0.09
C PRO A 13 -43.71 2.63 0.35
N ALA A 14 -42.94 2.51 1.42
CA ALA A 14 -41.95 3.52 1.77
C ALA A 14 -40.79 2.87 2.54
N ALA A 15 -39.66 2.72 1.88
CA ALA A 15 -38.48 3.53 2.20
C ALA A 15 -37.27 2.86 1.56
N ALA A 16 -36.67 3.61 0.65
CA ALA A 16 -35.35 3.42 0.12
C ALA A 16 -34.42 2.78 1.16
N SER A 17 -33.91 1.59 0.83
CA SER A 17 -32.61 1.17 1.34
C SER A 17 -31.60 2.14 0.76
N ALA A 18 -31.36 3.25 1.47
CA ALA A 18 -30.14 4.00 1.37
C ALA A 18 -29.03 3.05 1.83
N SER A 19 -28.58 2.21 0.88
CA SER A 19 -27.25 1.61 0.92
C SER A 19 -26.29 2.79 0.87
N GLY A 20 -26.03 3.37 2.04
CA GLY A 20 -24.92 4.25 2.25
C GLY A 20 -23.70 3.46 1.84
N CYS A 21 -23.24 3.70 0.61
CA CYS A 21 -21.87 3.44 0.24
C CYS A 21 -21.04 4.39 1.10
N GLU A 22 -20.85 4.05 2.38
CA GLU A 22 -19.70 4.53 3.13
C GLU A 22 -18.50 4.01 2.34
N SER A 23 -18.00 4.87 1.45
CA SER A 23 -16.66 4.72 0.93
C SER A 23 -15.76 4.56 2.16
N PRO A 24 -14.98 3.47 2.25
CA PRO A 24 -14.06 3.32 3.36
C PRO A 24 -13.24 4.60 3.45
N ILE A 25 -13.31 5.30 4.59
CA ILE A 25 -12.56 6.53 4.80
C ILE A 25 -11.09 6.18 4.59
N GLU A 26 -10.57 6.54 3.42
CA GLU A 26 -9.23 6.18 3.00
C GLU A 26 -8.27 6.93 3.93
N THR A 27 -7.62 6.20 4.83
CA THR A 27 -6.67 6.80 5.78
C THR A 27 -5.54 7.50 5.02
N ASP A 28 -4.96 8.55 5.58
CA ASP A 28 -3.84 9.26 4.90
C ASP A 28 -2.67 8.33 4.58
N SER A 29 -2.43 7.32 5.43
CA SER A 29 -1.42 6.29 5.20
C SER A 29 -1.76 5.38 4.01
N GLN A 30 -3.04 5.12 3.76
CA GLN A 30 -3.50 4.37 2.59
C GLN A 30 -3.40 5.21 1.31
N LYS A 31 -3.69 6.51 1.37
CA LYS A 31 -3.44 7.44 0.25
C LYS A 31 -1.95 7.52 -0.10
N GLN A 32 -1.08 7.61 0.91
CA GLN A 32 0.37 7.58 0.72
C GLN A 32 0.84 6.25 0.12
N LEU A 33 0.25 5.13 0.56
CA LEU A 33 0.53 3.81 -0.02
C LEU A 33 0.13 3.74 -1.49
N ARG A 34 -1.05 4.24 -1.84
CA ARG A 34 -1.51 4.32 -3.24
C ARG A 34 -0.55 5.15 -4.07
N GLN A 35 -0.14 6.33 -3.58
CA GLN A 35 0.82 7.19 -4.27
C GLN A 35 2.17 6.50 -4.46
N PHE A 36 2.64 5.77 -3.44
CA PHE A 36 3.87 4.99 -3.51
C PHE A 36 3.79 3.89 -4.56
N VAL A 37 2.70 3.11 -4.58
CA VAL A 37 2.47 2.06 -5.59
C VAL A 37 2.39 2.66 -6.99
N THR A 38 1.65 3.76 -7.19
CA THR A 38 1.59 4.45 -8.48
C THR A 38 2.98 4.86 -8.97
N MET A 39 3.80 5.45 -8.09
CA MET A 39 5.16 5.87 -8.43
C MET A 39 6.08 4.67 -8.71
N LEU A 40 5.91 3.55 -7.98
CA LEU A 40 6.63 2.31 -8.22
C LEU A 40 6.31 1.74 -9.59
N THR A 41 5.02 1.60 -9.90
CA THR A 41 4.54 1.07 -11.17
C THR A 41 5.02 1.93 -12.33
N LEU A 42 4.88 3.26 -12.23
CA LEU A 42 5.38 4.20 -13.24
C LEU A 42 6.90 4.05 -13.46
N ARG A 43 7.69 4.02 -12.38
CA ARG A 43 9.15 3.86 -12.49
C ARG A 43 9.56 2.51 -13.04
N LEU A 44 8.86 1.45 -12.67
CA LEU A 44 9.14 0.10 -13.15
C LEU A 44 8.91 0.02 -14.67
N LEU A 45 7.76 0.48 -15.13
CA LEU A 45 7.43 0.44 -16.56
C LEU A 45 8.34 1.37 -17.37
N HIS A 46 8.66 2.57 -16.85
CA HIS A 46 9.68 3.44 -17.44
C HIS A 46 11.03 2.73 -17.57
N LYS A 47 11.49 2.03 -16.51
CA LYS A 47 12.75 1.27 -16.55
C LYS A 47 12.70 0.13 -17.55
N CYS A 48 11.54 -0.48 -17.76
CA CYS A 48 11.32 -1.52 -18.77
C CYS A 48 11.16 -0.96 -20.19
N ASN A 49 11.25 0.37 -20.38
CA ASN A 49 11.18 1.06 -21.67
C ASN A 49 9.88 0.82 -22.46
N THR A 50 8.77 0.57 -21.75
CA THR A 50 7.46 0.26 -22.35
C THR A 50 6.62 1.51 -22.66
N LEU A 51 7.18 2.70 -22.41
CA LEU A 51 6.51 3.99 -22.57
C LEU A 51 6.42 4.49 -24.02
N GLN A 52 7.31 4.07 -24.91
CA GLN A 52 7.41 4.63 -26.26
C GLN A 52 6.44 4.02 -27.27
N SER A 53 5.78 2.91 -26.94
CA SER A 53 5.03 2.09 -27.89
C SER A 53 3.51 2.10 -27.67
N ARG A 54 2.99 2.86 -26.69
CA ARG A 54 1.54 2.93 -26.40
C ARG A 54 1.00 4.35 -26.53
N THR A 55 -0.29 4.46 -26.82
CA THR A 55 -1.00 5.74 -26.69
C THR A 55 -1.16 6.14 -25.23
N LYS A 56 -1.38 7.43 -24.97
CA LYS A 56 -1.52 7.96 -23.61
C LYS A 56 -2.71 7.32 -22.88
N GLU A 57 -3.80 7.05 -23.58
CA GLU A 57 -5.04 6.48 -23.04
C GLU A 57 -4.83 5.02 -22.62
N GLN A 58 -4.21 4.21 -23.47
CA GLN A 58 -3.88 2.81 -23.17
C GLN A 58 -2.95 2.70 -21.97
N TRP A 59 -1.96 3.60 -21.91
CA TRP A 59 -1.04 3.67 -20.79
C TRP A 59 -1.73 3.97 -19.46
N VAL A 60 -2.63 4.97 -19.45
CA VAL A 60 -3.38 5.35 -18.25
C VAL A 60 -4.29 4.21 -17.80
N ALA A 61 -4.98 3.54 -18.72
CA ALA A 61 -5.85 2.41 -18.41
C ALA A 61 -5.08 1.22 -17.82
N HIS A 62 -3.95 0.87 -18.45
CA HIS A 62 -3.07 -0.20 -17.98
C HIS A 62 -2.49 0.12 -16.60
N MET A 63 -1.98 1.34 -16.40
CA MET A 63 -1.46 1.76 -15.09
C MET A 63 -2.53 1.74 -14.01
N LYS A 64 -3.75 2.22 -14.31
CA LYS A 64 -4.87 2.19 -13.37
C LYS A 64 -5.19 0.75 -12.94
N THR A 65 -5.22 -0.18 -13.90
CA THR A 65 -5.48 -1.60 -13.65
C THR A 65 -4.38 -2.21 -12.79
N LEU A 66 -3.12 -2.03 -13.20
CA LEU A 66 -1.96 -2.59 -12.52
C LEU A 66 -1.80 -2.05 -11.10
N VAL A 67 -2.03 -0.75 -10.88
CA VAL A 67 -2.05 -0.14 -9.54
C VAL A 67 -3.20 -0.71 -8.71
N SER A 68 -4.40 -0.85 -9.29
CA SER A 68 -5.56 -1.39 -8.57
C SER A 68 -5.32 -2.83 -8.12
N GLN A 69 -4.83 -3.69 -9.01
CA GLN A 69 -4.42 -5.06 -8.69
C GLN A 69 -3.30 -5.07 -7.65
N THR A 70 -2.29 -4.22 -7.80
CA THR A 70 -1.18 -4.15 -6.83
C THR A 70 -1.65 -3.71 -5.45
N MET A 71 -2.63 -2.80 -5.36
CA MET A 71 -3.20 -2.35 -4.09
C MET A 71 -4.03 -3.44 -3.39
N GLU A 72 -4.47 -4.46 -4.11
CA GLU A 72 -5.28 -5.54 -3.55
C GLU A 72 -4.52 -6.30 -2.45
N GLY A 73 -5.10 -6.34 -1.26
CA GLY A 73 -4.47 -6.97 -0.09
C GLY A 73 -3.19 -6.26 0.40
N LEU A 74 -2.94 -5.01 0.00
CA LEU A 74 -1.95 -4.15 0.67
C LEU A 74 -2.64 -3.34 1.76
N THR A 75 -2.17 -3.51 2.99
CA THR A 75 -2.60 -2.70 4.12
C THR A 75 -1.39 -2.17 4.85
N VAL A 76 -1.48 -0.94 5.34
CA VAL A 76 -0.45 -0.35 6.19
C VAL A 76 -1.10 0.04 7.51
N LYS A 77 -0.44 -0.32 8.62
CA LYS A 77 -0.82 0.12 9.95
C LYS A 77 0.10 1.27 10.40
N GLY A 78 -0.49 2.39 10.79
CA GLY A 78 0.22 3.58 11.23
C GLY A 78 0.82 4.40 10.08
N ASN A 79 1.62 5.41 10.44
CA ASN A 79 2.15 6.41 9.51
C ASN A 79 2.92 5.77 8.34
N PHE A 80 2.71 6.14 7.07
CA PHE A 80 3.44 5.55 5.93
C PHE A 80 4.08 6.64 5.08
N CYS A 81 5.35 6.95 5.34
CA CYS A 81 6.06 8.02 4.63
C CYS A 81 7.32 7.45 3.94
N PRO A 82 7.18 6.81 2.77
CA PRO A 82 8.33 6.35 1.98
C PRO A 82 8.97 7.53 1.23
N ASP A 83 10.29 7.48 1.07
CA ASP A 83 11.03 8.48 0.30
C ASP A 83 11.37 8.03 -1.14
N GLY A 84 11.98 8.92 -1.92
CA GLY A 84 12.37 8.61 -3.30
C GLY A 84 13.41 7.48 -3.44
N LYS A 85 14.23 7.25 -2.41
CA LYS A 85 15.24 6.18 -2.35
C LYS A 85 14.56 4.83 -2.09
N ASP A 86 13.57 4.80 -1.21
CA ASP A 86 12.75 3.62 -0.93
C ASP A 86 12.06 3.12 -2.21
N ILE A 87 11.44 4.03 -2.96
CA ILE A 87 10.83 3.72 -4.26
C ILE A 87 11.87 3.08 -5.19
N ASN A 88 13.08 3.64 -5.26
CA ASN A 88 14.12 3.10 -6.15
C ASN A 88 14.63 1.72 -5.68
N LYS A 89 14.74 1.49 -4.37
CA LYS A 89 15.14 0.20 -3.79
C LYS A 89 14.12 -0.89 -4.14
N VAL A 90 12.84 -0.62 -3.90
CA VAL A 90 11.76 -1.56 -4.20
C VAL A 90 11.65 -1.80 -5.70
N CYS A 91 11.70 -0.75 -6.51
CA CYS A 91 11.66 -0.86 -7.97
C CYS A 91 12.82 -1.71 -8.54
N LYS A 92 14.05 -1.54 -8.03
CA LYS A 92 15.19 -2.40 -8.42
C LYS A 92 14.98 -3.87 -8.05
N ALA A 93 14.41 -4.14 -6.87
CA ALA A 93 14.14 -5.50 -6.42
C ALA A 93 13.09 -6.18 -7.31
N VAL A 94 11.98 -5.48 -7.59
CA VAL A 94 10.91 -5.93 -8.50
C VAL A 94 11.46 -6.18 -9.90
N GLN A 95 12.24 -5.24 -10.46
CA GLN A 95 12.85 -5.42 -11.77
C GLN A 95 13.75 -6.67 -11.81
N LYS A 96 14.54 -6.92 -10.75
CA LYS A 96 15.42 -8.08 -10.67
C LYS A 96 14.63 -9.39 -10.62
N ASP A 97 13.53 -9.43 -9.87
CA ASP A 97 12.67 -10.62 -9.81
C ASP A 97 11.97 -10.88 -11.14
N LEU A 98 11.42 -9.85 -11.77
CA LEU A 98 10.82 -9.96 -13.11
C LEU A 98 11.82 -10.40 -14.17
N GLN A 99 13.06 -9.89 -14.13
CA GLN A 99 14.13 -10.37 -15.02
C GLN A 99 14.50 -11.83 -14.75
N LYS A 100 14.40 -12.31 -13.51
CA LYS A 100 14.62 -13.72 -13.21
C LYS A 100 13.53 -14.61 -13.82
N ARG A 101 12.29 -14.13 -13.88
CA ARG A 101 11.14 -14.86 -14.44
C ARG A 101 11.08 -14.83 -15.96
N TYR A 102 11.25 -13.65 -16.54
CA TYR A 102 11.03 -13.39 -17.97
C TYR A 102 12.34 -13.24 -18.77
N GLY A 103 13.49 -13.31 -18.11
CA GLY A 103 14.80 -13.23 -18.73
C GLY A 103 15.37 -11.82 -18.81
N SER A 104 16.10 -11.54 -19.88
CA SER A 104 16.81 -10.27 -20.04
C SER A 104 15.85 -9.07 -20.00
N LYS A 105 16.39 -7.87 -19.77
CA LYS A 105 15.61 -6.63 -19.77
C LYS A 105 14.80 -6.44 -21.07
N GLY A 106 15.34 -6.85 -22.21
CA GLY A 106 14.66 -6.77 -23.51
C GLY A 106 13.50 -7.74 -23.62
N LEU A 107 13.66 -8.97 -23.14
CA LEU A 107 12.56 -9.95 -23.11
C LEU A 107 11.44 -9.50 -22.16
N LEU A 108 11.79 -8.98 -20.99
CA LEU A 108 10.81 -8.40 -20.08
C LEU A 108 10.03 -7.25 -20.74
N GLN A 109 10.71 -6.38 -21.50
CA GLN A 109 10.04 -5.33 -22.28
C GLN A 109 9.06 -5.93 -23.28
N THR A 110 9.47 -6.90 -24.09
CA THR A 110 8.61 -7.57 -25.07
C THR A 110 7.39 -8.23 -24.44
N VAL A 111 7.58 -8.89 -23.29
CA VAL A 111 6.50 -9.59 -22.59
C VAL A 111 5.48 -8.61 -22.00
N ILE A 112 5.91 -7.47 -21.47
CA ILE A 112 5.00 -6.40 -21.01
C ILE A 112 4.27 -5.74 -22.20
N LEU A 113 4.89 -5.70 -23.38
CA LEU A 113 4.25 -5.17 -24.59
C LEU A 113 3.16 -6.07 -25.14
N LEU A 114 3.17 -7.37 -24.79
CA LEU A 114 2.20 -8.34 -25.28
C LEU A 114 0.82 -8.20 -24.61
N GLU A 115 0.70 -7.36 -23.57
CA GLU A 115 -0.55 -7.10 -22.82
C GLU A 115 -1.24 -8.38 -22.32
N ASP A 116 -0.46 -9.41 -22.04
CA ASP A 116 -0.96 -10.66 -21.51
C ASP A 116 -1.42 -10.47 -20.05
N ALA A 117 -2.68 -10.83 -19.77
CA ALA A 117 -3.28 -10.64 -18.46
C ALA A 117 -2.54 -11.43 -17.35
N ALA A 118 -1.93 -12.57 -17.68
CA ALA A 118 -1.13 -13.34 -16.72
C ALA A 118 0.18 -12.64 -16.39
N VAL A 119 0.81 -11.97 -17.37
CA VAL A 119 2.00 -11.15 -17.15
C VAL A 119 1.68 -9.96 -16.24
N ASP A 120 0.56 -9.28 -16.46
CA ASP A 120 0.12 -8.15 -15.62
C ASP A 120 -0.16 -8.59 -14.19
N ALA A 121 -0.81 -9.75 -14.02
CA ALA A 121 -1.02 -10.36 -12.71
C ALA A 121 0.30 -10.71 -12.00
N ASP A 122 1.28 -11.23 -12.75
CA ASP A 122 2.62 -11.55 -12.23
C ASP A 122 3.38 -10.29 -11.79
N ILE A 123 3.29 -9.20 -12.56
CA ILE A 123 3.88 -7.91 -12.22
C ILE A 123 3.21 -7.34 -10.97
N ALA A 124 1.88 -7.37 -10.89
CA ALA A 124 1.13 -6.96 -9.70
C ALA A 124 1.55 -7.77 -8.47
N GLN A 125 1.67 -9.09 -8.60
CA GLN A 125 2.09 -9.97 -7.52
C GLN A 125 3.53 -9.69 -7.08
N CYS A 126 4.44 -9.42 -8.02
CA CYS A 126 5.82 -9.05 -7.71
C CYS A 126 5.89 -7.71 -6.96
N LEU A 127 5.16 -6.69 -7.45
CA LEU A 127 5.02 -5.39 -6.79
C LEU A 127 4.42 -5.53 -5.39
N GLN A 128 3.34 -6.31 -5.24
CA GLN A 128 2.72 -6.61 -3.95
C GLN A 128 3.74 -7.23 -2.98
N THR A 129 4.45 -8.26 -3.42
CA THR A 129 5.40 -9.01 -2.57
C THR A 129 6.49 -8.09 -2.04
N HIS A 130 7.14 -7.31 -2.91
CA HIS A 130 8.19 -6.40 -2.50
C HIS A 130 7.67 -5.20 -1.69
N THR A 131 6.45 -4.73 -1.96
CA THR A 131 5.82 -3.66 -1.18
C THR A 131 5.45 -4.15 0.22
N ARG A 132 4.85 -5.35 0.36
CA ARG A 132 4.57 -5.98 1.67
C ARG A 132 5.85 -6.18 2.47
N ALA A 133 6.90 -6.71 1.84
CA ALA A 133 8.20 -6.89 2.49
C ALA A 133 8.78 -5.56 2.99
N PHE A 134 8.69 -4.50 2.17
CA PHE A 134 9.13 -3.16 2.57
C PHE A 134 8.31 -2.60 3.74
N ILE A 135 6.98 -2.71 3.71
CA ILE A 135 6.10 -2.29 4.81
C ILE A 135 6.48 -3.02 6.11
N ALA A 136 6.69 -4.33 6.04
CA ALA A 136 7.11 -5.13 7.18
C ALA A 136 8.49 -4.72 7.71
N GLU A 137 9.45 -4.42 6.83
CA GLU A 137 10.78 -3.92 7.19
C GLU A 137 10.68 -2.58 7.94
N GLN A 138 9.83 -1.67 7.45
CA GLN A 138 9.60 -0.37 8.08
C GLN A 138 8.93 -0.50 9.46
N ALA A 139 7.95 -1.40 9.59
CA ALA A 139 7.31 -1.69 10.88
C ALA A 139 8.34 -2.23 11.91
N LYS A 140 9.21 -3.16 11.50
CA LYS A 140 10.28 -3.70 12.34
C LYS A 140 11.26 -2.62 12.78
N LYS A 141 11.74 -1.79 11.84
CA LYS A 141 12.68 -0.68 12.14
C LYS A 141 12.12 0.26 13.19
N ARG A 142 10.85 0.66 13.07
CA ARG A 142 10.16 1.51 14.05
C ARG A 142 10.05 0.87 15.43
N SER A 143 9.68 -0.41 15.49
CA SER A 143 9.61 -1.14 16.76
C SER A 143 10.98 -1.22 17.43
N SER A 144 12.07 -1.41 16.68
CA SER A 144 13.41 -1.43 17.25
C SER A 144 13.82 -0.06 17.77
N ARG A 145 13.58 1.01 17.00
CA ARG A 145 13.94 2.37 17.40
C ARG A 145 13.18 2.81 18.65
N SER A 146 11.90 2.47 18.74
CA SER A 146 11.11 2.71 19.96
C SER A 146 11.71 1.98 21.17
N ARG A 147 12.10 0.71 21.03
CA ARG A 147 12.78 -0.04 22.11
C ARG A 147 14.12 0.58 22.51
N TRP A 148 14.92 1.02 21.54
CA TRP A 148 16.19 1.71 21.80
C TRP A 148 15.99 3.03 22.55
N ASN A 149 15.02 3.84 22.15
CA ASN A 149 14.71 5.10 22.82
C ASN A 149 14.25 4.87 24.28
N VAL A 150 13.45 3.81 24.54
CA VAL A 150 13.05 3.43 25.91
C VAL A 150 14.27 2.98 26.72
N PHE A 151 15.14 2.17 26.14
CA PHE A 151 16.36 1.71 26.80
C PHE A 151 17.29 2.88 27.15
N GLU A 152 17.47 3.84 26.23
CA GLU A 152 18.25 5.05 26.46
C GLU A 152 17.66 5.91 27.59
N ALA A 153 16.35 6.10 27.62
CA ALA A 153 15.66 6.81 28.70
C ALA A 153 15.85 6.11 30.06
N CYS A 154 15.72 4.77 30.11
CA CYS A 154 15.95 4.00 31.33
C CYS A 154 17.40 4.12 31.83
N LEU A 155 18.38 4.04 30.91
CA LEU A 155 19.80 4.26 31.26
C LEU A 155 20.03 5.65 31.84
N GLY A 156 19.42 6.68 31.25
CA GLY A 156 19.48 8.05 31.76
C GLY A 156 18.94 8.17 33.19
N VAL A 157 17.78 7.57 33.48
CA VAL A 157 17.20 7.57 34.83
C VAL A 157 18.09 6.85 35.83
N VAL A 158 18.63 5.68 35.48
CA VAL A 158 19.56 4.93 36.34
C VAL A 158 20.82 5.74 36.64
N ALA A 159 21.38 6.43 35.63
CA ALA A 159 22.54 7.29 35.81
C ALA A 159 22.27 8.47 36.76
N VAL A 160 21.10 9.11 36.65
CA VAL A 160 20.68 10.19 37.56
C VAL A 160 20.52 9.68 38.99
N ILE A 161 19.88 8.52 39.19
CA ILE A 161 19.73 7.92 40.52
C ILE A 161 21.11 7.59 41.10
N ALA A 162 22.00 6.97 40.33
CA ALA A 162 23.35 6.66 40.78
C ALA A 162 24.14 7.92 41.17
N TYR A 163 24.02 8.99 40.40
CA TYR A 163 24.65 10.28 40.72
C TYR A 163 24.10 10.87 42.03
N LEU A 164 22.78 10.86 42.25
CA LEU A 164 22.18 11.35 43.49
C LEU A 164 22.60 10.53 44.72
N VAL A 165 22.69 9.20 44.59
CA VAL A 165 23.17 8.32 45.66
C VAL A 165 24.63 8.61 45.99
N LEU A 166 25.49 8.73 44.97
CA LEU A 166 26.90 9.09 45.18
C LEU A 166 27.03 10.46 45.84
N PHE A 167 26.30 11.47 45.36
CA PHE A 167 26.28 12.79 45.97
C PHE A 167 25.88 12.73 47.45
N ALA A 168 24.82 11.99 47.79
CA ALA A 168 24.37 11.84 49.17
C ALA A 168 25.35 11.08 50.09
N LEU A 169 26.21 10.23 49.53
CA LEU A 169 27.23 9.48 50.30
C LEU A 169 28.51 10.29 50.54
N PHE A 170 28.81 11.27 49.67
CA PHE A 170 30.06 12.04 49.70
C PHE A 170 29.87 13.53 50.05
N ALA A 171 28.63 13.99 50.22
CA ALA A 171 28.29 15.30 50.77
C ALA A 171 28.14 15.26 52.29
#